data_AF-A0A1V6F0G2-F1
#
_entry.id   AF-A0A1V6F0G2-F1
#
_cell.length_a   1.000
_cell.length_b   1.000
_cell.length_c   1.000
_cell.angle_alpha   90.00
_cell.angle_beta   90.00
_cell.angle_gamma   90.00
#
_symmetry.space_group_name_H-M   'P 1'
#
loop_
_entity.id
_entity.type
_entity.pdbx_description
1 polymer ?
#
loop_
_entity_poly.entity_id
_entity_poly.type
_entity_poly.pdbx_seq_one_letter_code
_entity_poly.pdbx_strand_id
1 'polypeptide(L)'
;MSDLWFKIKQIITLVVFIIALSLLGMISGQPVMVAGYGVFFLVVVAIMFYLTRRRQRHFEKVKESSALFRMIFGIILLVLALITPPIIILRTNLVTLPETIKSGVALAIVAGITILFIALTLLAVYFINNRGRKVSNRVIGYILYIIAAIIPGFLMSRVDKTTLGVGSVYYVALIVLILAYSGYGLITNRE
;
A
#
# COMPACT_ATOMS: atom_id res chain seq x y z
N MET A 1 15.90 -2.76 -29.59
CA MET A 1 14.49 -2.32 -29.45
C MET A 1 13.86 -2.64 -28.09
N SER A 2 14.38 -3.59 -27.30
CA SER A 2 13.88 -3.93 -25.95
C SER A 2 14.00 -2.79 -24.92
N ASP A 3 15.09 -2.03 -24.95
CA ASP A 3 15.40 -1.05 -23.89
C ASP A 3 14.53 0.20 -23.94
N LEU A 4 14.20 0.68 -25.14
CA LEU A 4 13.26 1.80 -25.31
C LEU A 4 11.88 1.41 -24.81
N TRP A 5 11.41 0.21 -25.18
CA TRP A 5 10.12 -0.31 -24.73
C TRP A 5 10.05 -0.50 -23.21
N PHE A 6 11.14 -1.00 -22.61
CA PHE A 6 11.27 -1.13 -21.15
C PHE A 6 11.19 0.23 -20.45
N LYS A 7 11.94 1.23 -20.93
CA LYS A 7 11.91 2.61 -20.39
C LYS A 7 10.55 3.25 -20.52
N ILE A 8 9.89 3.10 -21.66
CA ILE A 8 8.53 3.62 -21.90
C ILE A 8 7.55 3.00 -20.90
N LYS A 9 7.58 1.68 -20.71
CA LYS A 9 6.73 1.01 -19.69
C LYS A 9 6.99 1.55 -18.30
N GLN A 10 8.25 1.76 -17.91
CA GLN A 10 8.60 2.28 -16.59
C GLN A 10 8.06 3.71 -16.38
N ILE A 11 8.18 4.58 -17.38
CA ILE A 11 7.64 5.95 -17.34
C ILE A 11 6.12 5.93 -17.25
N ILE A 12 5.44 5.12 -18.08
CA ILE A 12 3.98 4.99 -18.03
C ILE A 12 3.52 4.53 -16.65
N THR A 13 4.14 3.49 -16.09
CA THR A 13 3.81 3.00 -14.75
C THR A 13 4.02 4.08 -13.69
N LEU A 14 5.10 4.88 -13.80
CA LEU A 14 5.35 5.99 -12.89
C LEU A 14 4.28 7.07 -12.97
N VAL A 15 3.89 7.46 -14.20
CA VAL A 15 2.83 8.46 -14.41
C VAL A 15 1.50 7.98 -13.85
N VAL A 16 1.12 6.72 -14.13
CA VAL A 16 -0.10 6.11 -13.58
C VAL A 16 -0.06 6.08 -12.05
N PHE A 17 1.09 5.76 -11.47
CA PHE A 17 1.28 5.77 -10.01
C PHE A 17 1.10 7.17 -9.40
N ILE A 18 1.69 8.20 -10.01
CA ILE A 18 1.53 9.59 -9.54
C ILE A 18 0.07 10.03 -9.67
N ILE A 19 -0.60 9.71 -10.77
CA ILE A 19 -2.03 10.03 -10.94
C ILE A 19 -2.84 9.33 -9.84
N ALA A 20 -2.65 8.03 -9.63
CA ALA A 20 -3.39 7.28 -8.60
C ALA A 20 -3.18 7.86 -7.19
N LEU A 21 -1.95 8.27 -6.87
CA LEU A 21 -1.67 8.91 -5.58
C LEU A 21 -2.17 10.34 -5.49
N SER A 22 -2.18 11.10 -6.59
CA SER A 22 -2.71 12.47 -6.61
C SER A 22 -4.20 12.52 -6.24
N LEU A 23 -4.94 11.45 -6.54
CA LEU A 23 -6.34 11.29 -6.17
C LEU A 23 -6.55 11.35 -4.65
N LEU A 24 -5.52 11.14 -3.82
CA LEU A 24 -5.56 11.38 -2.37
C LEU A 24 -6.09 12.79 -2.05
N GLY A 25 -5.81 13.78 -2.91
CA GLY A 25 -6.31 15.13 -2.76
C GLY A 25 -7.84 15.23 -2.76
N MET A 26 -8.56 14.27 -3.37
CA MET A 26 -10.03 14.26 -3.35
C MET A 26 -10.61 14.10 -1.94
N ILE A 27 -9.88 13.47 -1.02
CA ILE A 27 -10.31 13.32 0.39
C ILE A 27 -10.57 14.67 1.05
N SER A 28 -9.81 15.69 0.67
CA SER A 28 -9.94 17.04 1.25
C SER A 28 -11.23 17.77 0.83
N GLY A 29 -12.00 17.21 -0.11
CA GLY A 29 -13.18 17.87 -0.70
C GLY A 29 -12.85 19.04 -1.63
N GLN A 30 -11.57 19.40 -1.79
CA GLN A 30 -11.13 20.50 -2.64
C GLN A 30 -10.44 19.96 -3.91
N PRO A 31 -10.95 20.22 -5.12
CA PRO A 31 -10.36 19.73 -6.37
C PRO A 31 -8.90 20.16 -6.56
N VAL A 32 -8.55 21.36 -6.07
CA VAL A 32 -7.18 21.91 -6.16
C VAL A 32 -6.17 21.04 -5.42
N MET A 33 -6.57 20.35 -4.36
CA MET A 33 -5.68 19.48 -3.60
C MET A 33 -5.24 18.26 -4.39
N VAL A 34 -5.99 17.81 -5.41
CA VAL A 34 -5.53 16.73 -6.30
C VAL A 34 -4.24 17.13 -7.03
N ALA A 35 -4.20 18.35 -7.56
CA ALA A 35 -3.00 18.90 -8.17
C ALA A 35 -1.88 19.07 -7.15
N GLY A 36 -2.19 19.56 -5.95
CA GLY A 36 -1.23 19.71 -4.85
C GLY A 36 -0.55 18.39 -4.46
N TYR A 37 -1.32 17.33 -4.26
CA TYR A 37 -0.79 15.99 -3.98
C TYR A 37 0.00 15.43 -5.17
N GLY A 38 -0.44 15.67 -6.41
CA GLY A 38 0.31 15.29 -7.60
C GLY A 38 1.70 15.92 -7.65
N VAL A 39 1.80 17.23 -7.41
CA VAL A 39 3.09 17.94 -7.31
C VAL A 39 3.93 17.40 -6.17
N PHE A 40 3.33 17.17 -4.99
CA PHE A 40 4.03 16.60 -3.84
C PHE A 40 4.66 15.24 -4.15
N PHE A 41 3.90 14.30 -4.73
CA PHE A 41 4.44 12.98 -5.07
C PHE A 41 5.49 13.03 -6.17
N LEU A 42 5.36 13.95 -7.14
CA LEU A 42 6.38 14.17 -8.16
C LEU A 42 7.69 14.64 -7.51
N VAL A 43 7.62 15.58 -6.56
CA VAL A 43 8.79 16.04 -5.78
C VAL A 43 9.41 14.91 -4.98
N VAL A 44 8.62 14.11 -4.26
CA VAL A 44 9.12 12.95 -3.49
C VAL A 44 9.83 11.95 -4.40
N VAL A 45 9.24 11.61 -5.56
CA VAL A 45 9.85 10.72 -6.55
C VAL A 45 11.15 11.31 -7.11
N ALA A 46 11.18 12.62 -7.39
CA ALA A 46 12.39 13.29 -7.87
C ALA A 46 13.52 13.25 -6.82
N ILE A 47 13.19 13.50 -5.55
CA ILE A 47 14.13 13.39 -4.43
C ILE A 47 14.64 11.95 -4.29
N MET A 48 13.74 10.97 -4.28
CA MET A 48 14.07 9.54 -4.26
C MET A 48 15.04 9.18 -5.39
N PHE A 49 14.72 9.58 -6.62
CA PHE A 49 15.56 9.33 -7.79
C PHE A 49 16.95 9.97 -7.64
N TYR A 50 17.00 11.21 -7.15
CA TYR A 50 18.25 11.93 -6.91
C TYR A 50 19.14 11.25 -5.86
N LEU A 51 18.54 10.85 -4.73
CA LEU A 51 19.24 10.18 -3.63
C LEU A 51 19.74 8.80 -4.05
N THR A 52 18.92 8.01 -4.75
CA THR A 52 19.32 6.69 -5.26
C THR A 52 20.43 6.79 -6.30
N ARG A 53 20.37 7.77 -7.21
CA ARG A 53 21.42 8.02 -8.20
C ARG A 53 22.77 8.35 -7.55
N ARG A 54 22.77 9.04 -6.40
CA ARG A 54 23.99 9.32 -5.63
C ARG A 54 24.53 8.10 -4.88
N ARG A 55 23.66 7.26 -4.32
CA ARG A 55 24.08 6.05 -3.58
C ARG A 55 24.66 4.95 -4.46
N GLN A 56 24.28 4.86 -5.74
CA GLN A 56 24.83 3.87 -6.68
C GLN A 56 26.36 3.93 -6.86
N ARG A 57 27.02 5.03 -6.48
CA ARG A 57 28.50 5.17 -6.57
C ARG A 57 29.26 4.76 -5.31
N HIS A 58 28.58 4.46 -4.20
CA HIS A 58 29.20 4.16 -2.90
C HIS A 58 28.64 2.90 -2.21
N PHE A 59 28.17 1.91 -2.98
CA PHE A 59 27.67 0.64 -2.43
C PHE A 59 28.75 -0.24 -1.77
N GLU A 60 30.04 0.08 -1.92
CA GLU A 60 31.12 -0.74 -1.35
C GLU A 60 31.36 -0.57 0.16
N LYS A 61 30.73 0.40 0.86
CA LYS A 61 31.06 0.68 2.28
C LYS A 61 29.88 0.99 3.20
N VAL A 62 28.68 0.49 2.93
CA VAL A 62 27.58 0.62 3.89
C VAL A 62 27.56 -0.60 4.79
N LYS A 63 27.84 -0.42 6.09
CA LYS A 63 27.62 -1.47 7.10
C LYS A 63 26.19 -1.97 6.96
N GLU A 64 26.02 -3.24 6.63
CA GLU A 64 24.72 -3.86 6.57
C GLU A 64 24.00 -3.65 7.91
N SER A 65 22.75 -3.19 7.85
CA SER A 65 21.91 -3.04 9.05
C SER A 65 21.79 -4.38 9.77
N SER A 66 21.86 -4.38 11.10
CA SER A 66 21.82 -5.61 11.88
C SER A 66 20.50 -6.35 11.70
N ALA A 67 20.54 -7.68 11.66
CA ALA A 67 19.34 -8.52 11.48
C ALA A 67 18.28 -8.23 12.55
N LEU A 68 18.70 -7.97 13.79
CA LEU A 68 17.82 -7.58 14.89
C LEU A 68 17.11 -6.25 14.63
N PHE A 69 17.83 -5.25 14.12
CA PHE A 69 17.22 -3.95 13.81
C PHE A 69 16.15 -4.09 12.72
N ARG A 70 16.44 -4.82 11.64
CA ARG A 70 15.47 -5.08 10.56
C ARG A 70 14.24 -5.82 11.07
N MET A 71 14.44 -6.83 11.92
CA MET A 71 13.34 -7.60 12.52
C MET A 71 12.46 -6.72 13.41
N ILE A 72 13.05 -5.95 14.32
CA ILE A 72 12.30 -5.05 15.23
C ILE A 72 11.52 -4.03 14.41
N PHE A 73 12.17 -3.37 13.45
CA PHE A 73 11.52 -2.36 12.63
C PHE A 73 10.41 -2.97 11.76
N GLY A 74 10.63 -4.16 11.21
CA GLY A 74 9.63 -4.87 10.44
C GLY A 74 8.40 -5.27 11.26
N ILE A 75 8.59 -5.71 12.51
CA ILE A 75 7.48 -5.98 13.44
C ILE A 75 6.71 -4.69 13.74
N ILE A 76 7.41 -3.58 14.00
CA ILE A 76 6.78 -2.28 14.24
C ILE A 76 5.90 -1.88 13.05
N LEU A 77 6.39 -2.03 11.82
CA LEU A 77 5.61 -1.72 10.62
C LEU A 77 4.36 -2.61 10.47
N LEU A 78 4.45 -3.90 10.77
CA LEU A 78 3.28 -4.80 10.75
C LEU A 78 2.26 -4.45 11.83
N VAL A 79 2.71 -4.09 13.03
CA VAL A 79 1.84 -3.64 14.11
C VAL A 79 1.15 -2.33 13.72
N LEU A 80 1.88 -1.38 13.13
CA LEU A 80 1.29 -0.16 12.59
C LEU A 80 0.26 -0.47 11.51
N ALA A 81 0.55 -1.40 10.58
CA ALA A 81 -0.40 -1.82 9.55
C ALA A 81 -1.73 -2.33 10.12
N LEU A 82 -1.71 -2.99 11.29
CA LEU A 82 -2.92 -3.47 11.96
C LEU A 82 -3.65 -2.37 12.74
N ILE A 83 -2.91 -1.43 13.33
CA ILE A 83 -3.47 -0.38 14.19
C ILE A 83 -4.01 0.81 13.37
N THR A 84 -3.42 1.09 12.20
CA THR A 84 -3.78 2.26 11.38
C THR A 84 -5.26 2.27 10.97
N PRO A 85 -5.86 1.19 10.44
CA PRO A 85 -7.26 1.24 10.01
C PRO A 85 -8.25 1.50 11.15
N PRO A 86 -8.16 0.83 12.32
CA PRO A 86 -8.96 1.17 13.49
C PRO A 86 -8.85 2.64 13.93
N ILE A 87 -7.63 3.20 13.97
CA ILE A 87 -7.42 4.61 14.36
C ILE A 87 -8.13 5.53 13.38
N ILE A 88 -7.95 5.31 12.08
CA ILE A 88 -8.55 6.14 11.05
C ILE A 88 -10.08 6.09 11.15
N ILE A 89 -10.65 4.89 11.24
CA ILE A 89 -12.11 4.72 11.26
C ILE A 89 -12.75 5.30 12.53
N LEU A 90 -12.07 5.23 13.69
CA LEU A 90 -12.64 5.73 14.95
C LEU A 90 -12.37 7.21 15.25
N ARG A 91 -11.28 7.77 14.73
CA ARG A 91 -10.86 9.15 15.07
C ARG A 91 -11.04 10.14 13.95
N THR A 92 -11.42 9.68 12.75
CA THR A 92 -11.56 10.56 11.59
C THR A 92 -12.91 10.36 10.93
N ASN A 93 -13.43 11.43 10.33
CA ASN A 93 -14.65 11.39 9.51
C ASN A 93 -14.38 10.82 8.10
N LEU A 94 -13.23 10.17 7.89
CA LEU A 94 -12.85 9.62 6.59
C LEU A 94 -13.71 8.41 6.20
N VAL A 95 -14.23 7.68 7.20
CA VAL A 95 -15.08 6.51 7.03
C VAL A 95 -16.22 6.60 8.03
N THR A 96 -17.42 6.91 7.58
CA THR A 96 -18.62 6.95 8.43
C THR A 96 -19.23 5.56 8.53
N LEU A 97 -19.22 5.00 9.74
CA LEU A 97 -19.91 3.75 10.03
C LEU A 97 -21.38 4.03 10.40
N PRO A 98 -22.31 3.10 10.14
CA PRO A 98 -23.69 3.26 10.56
C PRO A 98 -23.78 3.31 12.09
N GLU A 99 -24.58 4.24 12.64
CA GLU A 99 -24.79 4.40 14.08
C GLU A 99 -25.38 3.15 14.77
N THR A 100 -25.91 2.22 13.98
CA THR A 100 -26.44 0.93 14.43
C THR A 100 -25.36 -0.06 14.87
N ILE A 101 -24.09 0.15 14.51
CA ILE A 101 -22.99 -0.76 14.84
C ILE A 101 -22.27 -0.29 16.12
N LYS A 102 -22.33 -1.11 17.17
CA LYS A 102 -21.54 -0.88 18.39
C LYS A 102 -20.04 -0.79 18.06
N SER A 103 -19.34 0.17 18.66
CA SER A 103 -17.91 0.45 18.41
C SER A 103 -17.00 -0.79 18.52
N GLY A 104 -17.25 -1.67 19.49
CA GLY A 104 -16.49 -2.92 19.65
C GLY A 104 -16.66 -3.91 18.48
N VAL A 105 -17.86 -3.97 17.88
CA VAL A 105 -18.14 -4.83 16.72
C VAL A 105 -17.49 -4.26 15.47
N ALA A 106 -17.57 -2.94 15.29
CA ALA A 106 -16.89 -2.25 14.18
C ALA A 106 -15.37 -2.49 14.22
N LEU A 107 -14.75 -2.38 15.39
CA LEU A 107 -13.33 -2.66 15.59
C LEU A 107 -12.96 -4.09 15.19
N ALA A 108 -13.75 -5.08 15.63
CA ALA A 108 -13.50 -6.48 15.30
C ALA A 108 -13.61 -6.74 13.78
N ILE A 109 -14.60 -6.15 13.11
CA ILE A 109 -14.79 -6.25 11.66
C ILE A 109 -13.59 -5.63 10.93
N VAL A 110 -13.21 -4.40 11.29
CA VAL A 110 -12.08 -3.69 10.68
C VAL A 110 -10.78 -4.45 10.85
N ALA A 111 -10.50 -4.95 12.07
CA ALA A 111 -9.31 -5.74 12.33
C ALA A 111 -9.32 -7.04 11.52
N GLY A 112 -10.45 -7.75 11.47
CA GLY A 112 -10.59 -8.99 10.69
C GLY A 112 -10.36 -8.77 9.19
N ILE A 113 -10.95 -7.73 8.62
CA ILE A 113 -10.74 -7.35 7.21
C ILE A 113 -9.28 -6.97 6.95
N THR A 114 -8.66 -6.22 7.86
CA THR A 114 -7.26 -5.81 7.75
C THR A 114 -6.33 -7.01 7.76
N ILE A 115 -6.55 -7.97 8.66
CA ILE A 115 -5.78 -9.22 8.73
C ILE A 115 -5.97 -10.02 7.43
N LEU A 116 -7.21 -10.16 6.94
CA LEU A 116 -7.49 -10.85 5.68
C LEU A 116 -6.79 -10.19 4.50
N PHE A 117 -6.84 -8.86 4.41
CA PHE A 117 -6.19 -8.08 3.37
C PHE A 117 -4.67 -8.26 3.40
N ILE A 118 -4.04 -8.16 4.57
CA ILE A 118 -2.60 -8.41 4.74
C ILE A 118 -2.26 -9.85 4.35
N ALA A 119 -3.03 -10.83 4.81
CA ALA A 119 -2.78 -12.23 4.49
C ALA A 119 -2.83 -12.49 2.99
N LEU A 120 -3.87 -12.00 2.29
CA LEU A 120 -4.02 -12.18 0.85
C LEU A 120 -2.91 -11.48 0.06
N THR A 121 -2.52 -10.26 0.45
CA THR A 121 -1.47 -9.49 -0.23
C THR A 121 -0.08 -10.12 -0.03
N LEU A 122 0.26 -10.54 1.18
CA LEU A 122 1.54 -11.24 1.44
C LEU A 122 1.58 -12.61 0.78
N LEU A 123 0.46 -13.33 0.75
CA LEU A 123 0.36 -14.64 0.07
C LEU A 123 0.46 -14.47 -1.45
N ALA A 124 -0.16 -13.44 -2.03
CA ALA A 124 0.04 -13.06 -3.43
C ALA A 124 1.51 -12.82 -3.75
N VAL A 125 2.18 -11.98 -2.95
CA VAL A 125 3.62 -11.69 -3.08
C VAL A 125 4.45 -12.97 -2.99
N TYR A 126 4.17 -13.84 -2.02
CA TYR A 126 4.85 -15.12 -1.88
C TYR A 126 4.68 -16.00 -3.13
N PHE A 127 3.48 -16.11 -3.70
CA PHE A 127 3.25 -16.90 -4.90
C PHE A 127 3.93 -16.32 -6.15
N ILE A 128 3.94 -14.99 -6.30
CA ILE A 128 4.57 -14.29 -7.41
C ILE A 128 6.10 -14.37 -7.31
N ASN A 129 6.68 -14.08 -6.14
CA ASN A 129 8.12 -13.92 -5.98
C ASN A 129 8.84 -15.21 -5.57
N ASN A 130 8.28 -15.99 -4.63
CA ASN A 130 8.94 -17.19 -4.12
C ASN A 130 8.62 -18.44 -4.93
N ARG A 131 7.35 -18.61 -5.27
CA ARG A 131 6.89 -19.78 -6.03
C ARG A 131 6.75 -19.51 -7.53
N GLY A 132 7.10 -18.30 -7.98
CA GLY A 132 6.91 -17.83 -9.36
C GLY A 132 7.73 -18.51 -10.44
N ARG A 133 8.52 -19.55 -10.15
CA ARG A 133 9.21 -20.33 -11.19
C ARG A 133 8.22 -20.96 -12.18
N LYS A 134 7.04 -21.38 -11.70
CA LYS A 134 5.94 -21.90 -12.54
C LYS A 134 4.94 -20.78 -12.86
N VAL A 135 4.48 -20.72 -14.12
CA VAL A 135 3.47 -19.74 -14.57
C VAL A 135 2.20 -19.84 -13.74
N SER A 136 1.72 -21.06 -13.46
CA SER A 136 0.54 -21.31 -12.61
C SER A 136 0.63 -20.61 -11.25
N ASN A 137 1.78 -20.65 -10.58
CA ASN A 137 1.96 -20.00 -9.29
C ASN A 137 1.88 -18.46 -9.39
N ARG A 138 2.39 -17.86 -10.47
CA ARG A 138 2.24 -16.41 -10.70
C ARG A 138 0.78 -16.05 -10.94
N VAL A 139 0.06 -16.85 -11.73
CA VAL A 139 -1.37 -16.64 -12.01
C VAL A 139 -2.17 -16.67 -10.71
N ILE A 140 -1.93 -17.66 -9.83
CA ILE A 140 -2.57 -17.73 -8.51
C ILE A 140 -2.26 -16.47 -7.70
N GLY A 141 -1.00 -16.03 -7.67
CA GLY A 141 -0.60 -14.83 -6.95
C GLY A 141 -1.30 -13.56 -7.48
N TYR A 142 -1.41 -13.39 -8.80
CA TYR A 142 -2.14 -12.26 -9.38
C TYR A 142 -3.65 -12.32 -9.08
N ILE A 143 -4.26 -13.50 -9.12
CA ILE A 143 -5.68 -13.67 -8.74
C ILE A 143 -5.90 -13.25 -7.28
N LEU A 144 -5.03 -13.70 -6.37
CA LEU A 144 -5.10 -13.31 -4.96
C LEU A 144 -4.95 -11.81 -4.75
N TYR A 145 -4.05 -11.16 -5.50
CA TYR A 145 -3.86 -9.72 -5.45
C TYR A 145 -5.10 -8.96 -5.93
N ILE A 146 -5.73 -9.43 -7.02
CA ILE A 146 -6.99 -8.87 -7.54
C ILE A 146 -8.10 -9.01 -6.51
N ILE A 147 -8.25 -10.19 -5.90
CA ILE A 147 -9.23 -10.42 -4.84
C ILE A 147 -8.98 -9.46 -3.67
N ALA A 148 -7.73 -9.35 -3.21
CA ALA A 148 -7.37 -8.43 -2.13
C ALA A 148 -7.71 -6.97 -2.47
N ALA A 149 -7.48 -6.53 -3.71
CA ALA A 149 -7.78 -5.18 -4.17
C ALA A 149 -9.29 -4.88 -4.27
N ILE A 150 -10.14 -5.90 -4.44
CA ILE A 150 -11.60 -5.72 -4.51
C ILE A 150 -12.19 -5.53 -3.11
N ILE A 151 -11.63 -6.19 -2.09
CA ILE A 151 -12.21 -6.25 -0.73
C ILE A 151 -12.52 -4.86 -0.14
N PRO A 152 -11.59 -3.87 -0.10
CA PRO A 152 -11.84 -2.60 0.58
C PRO A 152 -13.00 -1.83 -0.04
N GLY A 153 -13.02 -1.70 -1.37
CA GLY A 153 -14.08 -1.00 -2.08
C GLY A 153 -15.42 -1.74 -2.04
N PHE A 154 -15.40 -3.06 -2.23
CA PHE A 154 -16.63 -3.87 -2.18
C PHE A 154 -17.31 -3.78 -0.82
N LEU A 155 -16.57 -3.90 0.27
CA LEU A 155 -17.12 -3.80 1.61
C LEU A 155 -17.60 -2.39 1.93
N MET A 156 -16.84 -1.36 1.55
CA MET A 156 -17.25 0.02 1.79
C MET A 156 -18.53 0.38 1.02
N SER A 157 -18.72 -0.12 -0.21
CA SER A 157 -19.93 0.13 -1.00
C SER A 157 -21.24 -0.37 -0.35
N ARG A 158 -21.15 -1.26 0.65
CA ARG A 158 -22.29 -1.74 1.43
C ARG A 158 -22.69 -0.78 2.56
N VAL A 159 -21.76 0.07 2.99
CA VAL A 159 -21.91 1.02 4.08
C VAL A 159 -22.15 2.42 3.55
N ASP A 160 -21.32 2.86 2.60
CA ASP A 160 -21.35 4.17 1.98
C ASP A 160 -21.11 4.05 0.47
N LYS A 161 -22.01 4.65 -0.32
CA LYS A 161 -21.96 4.66 -1.78
C LYS A 161 -21.32 5.92 -2.35
N THR A 162 -20.89 6.85 -1.50
CA THR A 162 -20.21 8.06 -1.96
C THR A 162 -18.82 7.73 -2.50
N THR A 163 -18.41 8.48 -3.53
CA THR A 163 -17.06 8.39 -4.09
C THR A 163 -15.98 8.67 -3.04
N LEU A 164 -16.28 9.55 -2.09
CA LEU A 164 -15.37 9.90 -0.99
C LEU A 164 -15.17 8.75 -0.03
N GLY A 165 -16.24 8.09 0.41
CA GLY A 165 -16.17 6.95 1.32
C GLY A 165 -15.47 5.74 0.70
N VAL A 166 -15.80 5.39 -0.54
CA VAL A 166 -15.13 4.28 -1.25
C VAL A 166 -13.65 4.62 -1.50
N GLY A 167 -13.35 5.85 -1.91
CA GLY A 167 -11.98 6.30 -2.16
C GLY A 167 -11.11 6.32 -0.90
N SER A 168 -11.63 6.83 0.22
CA SER A 168 -10.90 6.93 1.49
C SER A 168 -10.42 5.57 1.99
N VAL A 169 -11.27 4.54 1.89
CA VAL A 169 -10.93 3.16 2.29
C VAL A 169 -9.82 2.57 1.42
N TYR A 170 -9.74 2.90 0.13
CA TYR A 170 -8.63 2.48 -0.73
C TYR A 170 -7.29 3.10 -0.30
N TYR A 171 -7.30 4.33 0.20
CA TYR A 171 -6.07 4.95 0.71
C TYR A 171 -5.63 4.34 2.02
N VAL A 172 -6.56 4.01 2.91
CA VAL A 172 -6.25 3.23 4.11
C VAL A 172 -5.64 1.89 3.72
N ALA A 173 -6.24 1.16 2.77
CA ALA A 173 -5.72 -0.10 2.28
C ALA A 173 -4.31 0.04 1.65
N LEU A 174 -4.04 1.15 0.96
CA LEU A 174 -2.72 1.45 0.39
C LEU A 174 -1.68 1.68 1.48
N ILE A 175 -2.00 2.43 2.54
CA ILE A 175 -1.11 2.62 3.70
C ILE A 175 -0.81 1.26 4.35
N VAL A 176 -1.84 0.45 4.59
CA VAL A 176 -1.69 -0.91 5.14
C VAL A 176 -0.80 -1.77 4.25
N LEU A 177 -1.00 -1.73 2.93
CA LEU A 177 -0.20 -2.49 1.97
C LEU A 177 1.28 -2.09 2.04
N ILE A 178 1.58 -0.77 2.05
CA ILE A 178 2.95 -0.28 2.15
C ILE A 178 3.60 -0.75 3.46
N LEU A 179 2.92 -0.53 4.60
CA LEU A 179 3.43 -0.92 5.91
C LEU A 179 3.65 -2.43 6.03
N ALA A 180 2.67 -3.23 5.57
CA ALA A 180 2.74 -4.68 5.65
C ALA A 180 3.81 -5.26 4.72
N TYR A 181 3.92 -4.74 3.49
CA TYR A 181 4.93 -5.19 2.53
C TYR A 181 6.34 -4.83 2.99
N SER A 182 6.57 -3.58 3.43
CA SER A 182 7.87 -3.16 3.98
C SER A 182 8.22 -3.92 5.26
N GLY A 183 7.25 -4.12 6.15
CA GLY A 183 7.45 -4.92 7.36
C GLY A 183 7.87 -6.35 7.06
N TYR A 184 7.16 -7.00 6.12
CA TYR A 184 7.50 -8.35 5.66
C TYR A 184 8.86 -8.41 4.95
N GLY A 185 9.19 -7.42 4.12
CA GLY A 185 10.48 -7.33 3.42
C GLY A 185 11.67 -7.28 4.38
N LEU A 186 11.56 -6.46 5.43
CA LEU A 186 12.58 -6.34 6.47
C LEU A 186 12.75 -7.61 7.30
N ILE A 187 11.66 -8.28 7.67
CA ILE A 187 11.71 -9.53 8.44
C ILE A 187 12.30 -10.67 7.61
N THR A 188 11.94 -10.75 6.33
CA THR A 188 12.41 -11.84 5.46
C THR A 188 13.75 -11.58 4.79
N ASN A 189 14.34 -10.40 5.03
CA ASN A 189 15.61 -9.95 4.45
C ASN A 189 15.61 -9.95 2.91
N ARG A 190 14.53 -9.42 2.32
CA ARG A 190 14.29 -9.42 0.86
C ARG A 190 14.15 -8.04 0.25
N GLU A 191 14.72 -7.02 0.91
CA GLU A 191 14.95 -5.69 0.31
C GLU A 191 16.28 -5.65 -0.45
#